data_AF-V2UQS8-F1
#
_entry.id   AF-V2UQS8-F1
#
_cell.length_a   1.000
_cell.length_b   1.000
_cell.length_c   1.000
_cell.angle_alpha   90.00
_cell.angle_beta   90.00
_cell.angle_gamma   90.00
#
_symmetry.space_group_name_H-M   'P 1'
#
loop_
_entity.id
_entity.type
_entity.pdbx_description
1 polymer ?
#
loop_
_entity_poly.entity_id
_entity_poly.type
_entity_poly.pdbx_seq_one_letter_code
_entity_poly.pdbx_strand_id
1 'polypeptide(L)'
;MATLKELHNKRGNPDLGHWNTIKLFSIAEASLLTAGLEPCEYNHLADYELRQKLLNEKPINWQHALMLIRSLIEAICTQEIKSPLIRVERSDYNDNCWNETVEQAKISLDDTSSIVANETKIHRDELHKWLRKNGYFEIQQQNIINVQQTVYQQPELIDHNNIILLPEPTYTTPALEAIQGVVNEFWISYDPDSNQPPPKQSTVKSWIAEHYPEMDSDYIQTAIDKICRHPKAKNGGNTKRNQ
;
A
#
# COMPACT_ATOMS: atom_id res chain seq x y z
N MET A 1 10.58 -12.49 -4.72
CA MET A 1 9.46 -12.55 -5.68
C MET A 1 9.41 -11.20 -6.38
N ALA A 2 9.11 -11.13 -7.67
CA ALA A 2 9.12 -9.83 -8.38
C ALA A 2 7.92 -8.98 -7.96
N THR A 3 8.16 -7.73 -7.57
CA THR A 3 7.08 -6.82 -7.18
C THR A 3 6.39 -6.19 -8.39
N LEU A 4 5.14 -5.75 -8.24
CA LEU A 4 4.38 -4.98 -9.24
C LEU A 4 5.20 -3.82 -9.79
N LYS A 5 5.87 -3.08 -8.92
CA LYS A 5 6.73 -1.94 -9.27
C LYS A 5 7.97 -2.36 -10.06
N GLU A 6 8.62 -3.48 -9.73
CA GLU A 6 9.69 -4.03 -10.57
C GLU A 6 9.19 -4.44 -11.95
N LEU A 7 8.03 -5.08 -12.03
CA LEU A 7 7.44 -5.54 -13.29
C LEU A 7 7.07 -4.34 -14.17
N HIS A 8 6.38 -3.35 -13.61
CA HIS A 8 6.00 -2.12 -14.30
C HIS A 8 7.23 -1.29 -14.71
N ASN A 9 8.24 -1.17 -13.85
CA ASN A 9 9.51 -0.48 -14.18
C ASN A 9 10.26 -1.17 -15.34
N LYS A 10 10.33 -2.51 -15.35
CA LYS A 10 10.88 -3.28 -16.49
C LYS A 10 10.12 -3.03 -17.80
N ARG A 11 8.84 -2.67 -17.75
CA ARG A 11 8.00 -2.26 -18.90
C ARG A 11 8.05 -0.76 -19.22
N GLY A 12 8.86 0.04 -18.52
CA GLY A 12 8.96 1.49 -18.71
C GLY A 12 7.91 2.32 -17.97
N ASN A 13 7.25 1.74 -16.95
CA ASN A 13 6.13 2.31 -16.20
C ASN A 13 4.95 2.71 -17.12
N PRO A 14 4.30 1.72 -17.77
CA PRO A 14 3.16 1.98 -18.65
C PRO A 14 2.00 2.63 -17.88
N ASP A 15 1.35 3.62 -18.48
CA ASP A 15 0.09 4.15 -17.93
C ASP A 15 -1.01 3.10 -18.11
N LEU A 16 -1.59 2.67 -16.98
CA LEU A 16 -2.72 1.75 -16.90
C LEU A 16 -3.89 2.43 -16.15
N GLY A 17 -3.88 3.76 -16.05
CA GLY A 17 -4.79 4.57 -15.24
C GLY A 17 -6.27 4.40 -15.60
N HIS A 18 -6.58 4.17 -16.88
CA HIS A 18 -7.93 3.89 -17.41
C HIS A 18 -8.58 2.65 -16.77
N TRP A 19 -7.80 1.61 -16.49
CA TRP A 19 -8.30 0.37 -15.86
C TRP A 19 -8.77 0.57 -14.41
N ASN A 20 -8.52 1.72 -13.77
CA ASN A 20 -8.99 1.99 -12.41
C ASN A 20 -10.52 2.00 -12.27
N THR A 21 -11.25 2.24 -13.36
CA THR A 21 -12.72 2.24 -13.37
C THR A 21 -13.33 0.83 -13.32
N ILE A 22 -12.55 -0.18 -13.71
CA ILE A 22 -13.01 -1.56 -13.87
C ILE A 22 -12.95 -2.31 -12.52
N LYS A 23 -14.04 -3.02 -12.19
CA LYS A 23 -14.21 -3.78 -10.93
C LYS A 23 -14.11 -5.30 -11.10
N LEU A 24 -14.24 -5.78 -12.33
CA LEU A 24 -14.21 -7.19 -12.73
C LEU A 24 -13.19 -7.33 -13.86
N PHE A 25 -12.13 -8.10 -13.64
CA PHE A 25 -11.14 -8.44 -14.65
C PHE A 25 -11.30 -9.91 -15.04
N SER A 26 -10.98 -10.27 -16.28
CA SER A 26 -10.69 -11.67 -16.62
C SER A 26 -9.38 -12.10 -15.99
N ILE A 27 -9.14 -13.41 -15.95
CA ILE A 27 -7.84 -13.94 -15.54
C ILE A 27 -6.74 -13.41 -16.46
N ALA A 28 -7.00 -13.31 -17.76
CA ALA A 28 -6.07 -12.72 -18.73
C ALA A 28 -5.82 -11.22 -18.45
N GLU A 29 -6.88 -10.40 -18.33
CA GLU A 29 -6.80 -8.97 -18.00
C GLU A 29 -6.00 -8.74 -16.70
N ALA A 30 -6.34 -9.48 -15.63
CA ALA A 30 -5.64 -9.42 -14.34
C ALA A 30 -4.15 -9.76 -14.44
N SER A 31 -3.81 -10.79 -15.22
CA SER A 31 -2.43 -11.27 -15.38
C SER A 31 -1.58 -10.30 -16.20
N LEU A 32 -2.14 -9.76 -17.28
CA LEU A 32 -1.50 -8.78 -18.14
C LEU A 32 -1.23 -7.48 -17.38
N LEU A 33 -2.23 -6.93 -16.68
CA LEU A 33 -2.08 -5.72 -15.85
C LEU A 33 -1.03 -5.89 -14.75
N THR A 34 -1.02 -7.04 -14.07
CA THR A 34 -0.01 -7.37 -13.05
C THR A 34 1.40 -7.48 -13.65
N ALA A 35 1.53 -7.92 -14.90
CA ALA A 35 2.80 -7.98 -15.63
C ALA A 35 3.22 -6.64 -16.29
N GLY A 36 2.37 -5.60 -16.31
CA GLY A 36 2.63 -4.34 -17.02
C GLY A 36 2.41 -4.43 -18.53
N LEU A 37 1.50 -5.29 -18.97
CA LEU A 37 1.03 -5.43 -20.35
C LEU A 37 -0.39 -4.86 -20.45
N GLU A 38 -0.71 -4.15 -21.53
CA GLU A 38 -2.03 -3.53 -21.73
C GLU A 38 -3.00 -4.57 -22.33
N PRO A 39 -4.08 -4.98 -21.62
CA PRO A 39 -4.99 -6.01 -22.13
C PRO A 39 -5.67 -5.66 -23.46
N CYS A 40 -5.85 -4.38 -23.80
CA CYS A 40 -6.40 -3.97 -25.08
C CYS A 40 -5.53 -4.36 -26.30
N GLU A 41 -4.22 -4.63 -26.11
CA GLU A 41 -3.34 -5.20 -27.14
C GLU A 41 -3.65 -6.68 -27.46
N TYR A 42 -4.47 -7.34 -26.64
CA TYR A 42 -4.72 -8.80 -26.68
C TYR A 42 -6.21 -9.21 -26.58
N ASN A 43 -7.12 -8.30 -26.26
CA ASN A 43 -8.55 -8.54 -26.00
C ASN A 43 -9.37 -9.22 -27.11
N HIS A 44 -8.81 -9.32 -28.32
CA HIS A 44 -9.40 -9.92 -29.53
C HIS A 44 -8.92 -11.35 -29.79
N LEU A 45 -8.02 -11.89 -28.96
CA LEU A 45 -7.39 -13.19 -29.10
C LEU A 45 -8.02 -14.19 -28.14
N ALA A 46 -8.27 -15.42 -28.59
CA ALA A 46 -8.59 -16.53 -27.69
C ALA A 46 -7.39 -16.89 -26.79
N ASP A 47 -7.63 -17.60 -25.68
CA ASP A 47 -6.60 -17.98 -24.69
C ASP A 47 -5.35 -18.62 -25.33
N TYR A 48 -5.55 -19.52 -26.30
CA TYR A 48 -4.48 -20.16 -27.06
C TYR A 48 -3.69 -19.16 -27.91
N GLU A 49 -4.37 -18.25 -28.59
CA GLU A 49 -3.76 -17.23 -29.46
C GLU A 49 -2.99 -16.19 -28.65
N LEU A 50 -3.55 -15.74 -27.52
CA LEU A 50 -2.86 -14.93 -26.51
C LEU A 50 -1.56 -15.61 -26.06
N ARG A 51 -1.62 -16.91 -25.72
CA ARG A 51 -0.44 -17.68 -25.33
C ARG A 51 0.60 -17.76 -26.45
N GLN A 52 0.18 -18.00 -27.70
CA GLN A 52 1.09 -18.06 -28.84
C GLN A 52 1.70 -16.69 -29.15
N LYS A 53 0.94 -15.60 -29.11
CA LYS A 53 1.43 -14.24 -29.31
C LYS A 53 2.50 -13.88 -28.28
N LEU A 54 2.24 -14.13 -26.99
CA LEU A 54 3.21 -13.93 -25.91
C LEU A 54 4.47 -14.81 -26.04
N LEU A 55 4.35 -16.04 -26.54
CA LEU A 55 5.48 -16.94 -26.82
C LEU A 55 6.31 -16.53 -28.04
N ASN A 56 5.70 -15.87 -29.03
CA ASN A 56 6.35 -15.45 -30.27
C ASN A 56 7.01 -14.06 -30.14
N GLU A 57 6.24 -13.06 -29.72
CA GLU A 57 6.70 -11.67 -29.56
C GLU A 57 7.61 -11.50 -28.33
N LYS A 58 7.43 -12.35 -27.30
CA LYS A 58 8.20 -12.36 -26.05
C LYS A 58 8.35 -10.96 -25.39
N PRO A 59 7.26 -10.16 -25.28
CA PRO A 59 7.34 -8.84 -24.64
C PRO A 59 7.83 -8.96 -23.20
N ILE A 60 8.46 -7.91 -22.68
CA ILE A 60 9.00 -7.92 -21.30
C ILE A 60 7.89 -8.37 -20.32
N ASN A 61 8.25 -9.26 -19.39
CA ASN A 61 7.36 -9.94 -18.44
C ASN A 61 6.36 -10.97 -19.03
N TRP A 62 6.45 -11.38 -20.31
CA TRP A 62 5.56 -12.41 -20.90
C TRP A 62 5.45 -13.70 -20.07
N GLN A 63 6.57 -14.16 -19.49
CA GLN A 63 6.60 -15.32 -18.60
C GLN A 63 5.79 -15.10 -17.32
N HIS A 64 5.84 -13.90 -16.74
CA HIS A 64 5.04 -13.56 -15.56
C HIS A 64 3.56 -13.56 -15.91
N ALA A 65 3.15 -12.99 -17.06
CA ALA A 65 1.76 -13.02 -17.48
C ALA A 65 1.23 -14.46 -17.66
N LEU A 66 1.97 -15.34 -18.34
CA LEU A 66 1.55 -16.75 -18.52
C LEU A 66 1.51 -17.53 -17.20
N MET A 67 2.46 -17.31 -16.27
CA MET A 67 2.45 -17.96 -14.96
C MET A 67 1.39 -17.36 -14.01
N LEU A 68 1.01 -16.09 -14.19
CA LEU A 68 -0.11 -15.47 -13.49
C LEU A 68 -1.44 -16.06 -13.96
N ILE A 69 -1.66 -16.24 -15.27
CA ILE A 69 -2.88 -16.88 -15.78
C ILE A 69 -3.05 -18.25 -15.13
N ARG A 70 -1.99 -19.07 -15.16
CA ARG A 70 -1.98 -20.39 -14.52
C ARG A 70 -2.24 -20.33 -13.01
N SER A 71 -1.54 -19.48 -12.27
CA SER A 71 -1.67 -19.42 -10.80
C SER A 71 -3.01 -18.84 -10.33
N LEU A 72 -3.64 -17.96 -11.12
CA LEU A 72 -4.99 -17.46 -10.85
C LEU A 72 -6.07 -18.52 -11.15
N ILE A 73 -5.90 -19.35 -12.19
CA ILE A 73 -6.76 -20.53 -12.42
C ILE A 73 -6.62 -21.51 -11.24
N GLU A 74 -5.39 -21.89 -10.89
CA GLU A 74 -5.13 -22.79 -9.75
C GLU A 74 -5.69 -22.22 -8.43
N ALA A 75 -5.59 -20.90 -8.20
CA ALA A 75 -6.16 -20.22 -7.03
C ALA A 75 -7.69 -20.12 -7.02
N ILE A 76 -8.36 -20.24 -8.17
CA ILE A 76 -9.83 -20.38 -8.25
C ILE A 76 -10.23 -21.82 -7.91
N CYS A 77 -9.51 -22.81 -8.42
CA CYS A 77 -9.73 -24.23 -8.11
C CYS A 77 -9.48 -24.56 -6.63
N THR A 78 -8.47 -23.98 -5.99
CA THR A 78 -8.23 -24.11 -4.54
C THR A 78 -9.11 -23.20 -3.67
N GLN A 79 -10.00 -22.42 -4.29
CA GLN A 79 -10.91 -21.45 -3.67
C GLN A 79 -10.24 -20.30 -2.89
N GLU A 80 -8.95 -20.04 -3.14
CA GLU A 80 -8.22 -18.89 -2.58
C GLU A 80 -8.68 -17.54 -3.13
N ILE A 81 -9.19 -17.50 -4.36
CA ILE A 81 -9.80 -16.33 -5.00
C ILE A 81 -11.27 -16.61 -5.24
N LYS A 82 -12.18 -15.74 -4.80
CA LYS A 82 -13.60 -15.85 -5.18
C LYS A 82 -13.83 -15.33 -6.60
N SER A 83 -14.35 -16.18 -7.47
CA SER A 83 -14.78 -15.81 -8.83
C SER A 83 -16.30 -15.71 -8.90
N PRO A 84 -16.88 -14.56 -9.31
CA PRO A 84 -18.32 -14.41 -9.54
C PRO A 84 -18.81 -15.01 -10.87
N LEU A 85 -17.91 -15.39 -11.78
CA LEU A 85 -18.24 -16.01 -13.07
C LEU A 85 -17.06 -16.88 -13.53
N ILE A 86 -17.22 -18.20 -13.47
CA ILE A 86 -16.27 -19.17 -14.05
C ILE A 86 -16.85 -19.72 -15.34
N ARG A 87 -16.02 -19.77 -16.36
CA ARG A 87 -16.32 -20.30 -17.69
C ARG A 87 -15.41 -21.47 -17.97
N VAL A 88 -16.01 -22.59 -18.38
CA VAL A 88 -15.29 -23.84 -18.64
C VAL A 88 -15.64 -24.32 -20.03
N GLU A 89 -14.61 -24.58 -20.84
CA GLU A 89 -14.75 -25.28 -22.11
C GLU A 89 -14.92 -26.77 -21.83
N ARG A 90 -15.97 -27.37 -22.41
CA ARG A 90 -16.24 -28.80 -22.38
C ARG A 90 -16.27 -29.33 -23.80
N SER A 91 -15.80 -30.56 -23.99
CA SER A 91 -15.94 -31.31 -25.24
C SER A 91 -16.70 -32.62 -24.98
N ASP A 92 -17.40 -33.12 -26.00
CA ASP A 92 -17.96 -34.47 -26.02
C ASP A 92 -17.05 -35.47 -26.78
N TYR A 93 -17.48 -36.73 -26.87
CA TYR A 93 -16.79 -37.78 -27.62
C TYR A 93 -16.82 -37.60 -29.15
N ASN A 94 -17.42 -36.52 -29.66
CA ASN A 94 -17.54 -36.20 -31.09
C ASN A 94 -16.80 -34.88 -31.44
N ASP A 95 -15.91 -34.41 -30.57
CA ASP A 95 -15.17 -33.15 -30.68
C ASP A 95 -16.05 -31.88 -30.74
N ASN A 96 -17.30 -31.93 -30.25
CA ASN A 96 -18.13 -30.73 -30.10
C ASN A 96 -17.70 -29.96 -28.83
N CYS A 97 -17.08 -28.78 -28.98
CA CYS A 97 -16.74 -27.91 -27.86
C CYS A 97 -17.84 -26.88 -27.54
N TRP A 98 -18.07 -26.59 -26.25
CA TRP A 98 -18.93 -25.50 -25.78
C TRP A 98 -18.45 -24.89 -24.45
N ASN A 99 -18.77 -23.61 -24.22
CA ASN A 99 -18.47 -22.90 -22.96
C ASN A 99 -19.68 -22.91 -22.02
N GLU A 100 -19.56 -23.60 -20.88
CA GLU A 100 -20.55 -23.57 -19.81
C GLU A 100 -20.16 -22.57 -18.70
N THR A 101 -21.14 -22.15 -17.89
CA THR A 101 -20.91 -21.40 -16.64
C THR A 101 -21.03 -22.35 -15.46
N VAL A 102 -19.99 -22.41 -14.62
CA VAL A 102 -19.91 -23.35 -13.50
C VAL A 102 -19.81 -22.59 -12.17
N GLU A 103 -20.48 -23.07 -11.14
CA GLU A 103 -20.35 -22.55 -9.78
C GLU A 103 -19.01 -22.98 -9.18
N GLN A 104 -18.29 -22.07 -8.51
CA GLN A 104 -16.95 -22.37 -7.96
C GLN A 104 -16.91 -23.58 -7.01
N ALA A 105 -18.02 -23.92 -6.35
CA ALA A 105 -18.12 -25.10 -5.48
C ALA A 105 -18.11 -26.45 -6.24
N LYS A 106 -18.22 -26.44 -7.58
CA LYS A 106 -18.22 -27.62 -8.46
C LYS A 106 -16.91 -27.79 -9.25
N ILE A 107 -15.99 -26.84 -9.15
CA ILE A 107 -14.69 -26.84 -9.82
C ILE A 107 -13.68 -27.66 -9.00
N SER A 108 -12.89 -28.50 -9.65
CA SER A 108 -11.74 -29.20 -9.05
C SER A 108 -10.41 -28.70 -9.65
N LEU A 109 -9.30 -29.35 -9.27
CA LEU A 109 -8.00 -29.14 -9.92
C LEU A 109 -7.93 -29.77 -11.33
N ASP A 110 -8.85 -30.68 -11.67
CA ASP A 110 -8.92 -31.34 -12.97
C ASP A 110 -9.48 -30.39 -14.05
N ASP A 111 -10.30 -29.42 -13.66
CA ASP A 111 -10.80 -28.35 -14.55
C ASP A 111 -9.74 -27.31 -14.93
N THR A 112 -8.52 -27.36 -14.37
CA THR A 112 -7.48 -26.31 -14.58
C THR A 112 -7.04 -26.13 -16.02
N SER A 113 -7.17 -27.15 -16.88
CA SER A 113 -6.93 -27.04 -18.33
C SER A 113 -8.12 -26.51 -19.13
N SER A 114 -9.31 -26.48 -18.52
CA SER A 114 -10.59 -26.21 -19.18
C SER A 114 -11.19 -24.85 -18.82
N ILE A 115 -10.69 -24.18 -17.77
CA ILE A 115 -11.14 -22.84 -17.37
C ILE A 115 -10.65 -21.79 -18.39
N VAL A 116 -11.60 -21.12 -19.03
CA VAL A 116 -11.34 -20.07 -20.03
C VAL A 116 -10.93 -18.77 -19.33
N ALA A 117 -9.67 -18.38 -19.46
CA ALA A 117 -9.05 -17.27 -18.78
C ALA A 117 -9.51 -15.90 -19.29
N ASN A 118 -9.92 -15.78 -20.55
CA ASN A 118 -10.51 -14.54 -21.10
C ASN A 118 -11.94 -14.26 -20.61
N GLU A 119 -12.77 -15.29 -20.45
CA GLU A 119 -14.16 -15.12 -20.00
C GLU A 119 -14.34 -15.20 -18.48
N THR A 120 -13.58 -16.06 -17.79
CA THR A 120 -13.67 -16.21 -16.32
C THR A 120 -13.26 -14.91 -15.64
N LYS A 121 -14.18 -14.31 -14.87
CA LYS A 121 -13.97 -13.01 -14.22
C LYS A 121 -13.65 -13.17 -12.72
N ILE A 122 -12.87 -12.24 -12.19
CA ILE A 122 -12.53 -12.08 -10.77
C ILE A 122 -12.71 -10.62 -10.34
N HIS A 123 -13.04 -10.39 -9.07
CA HIS A 123 -13.12 -9.03 -8.53
C HIS A 123 -11.73 -8.43 -8.31
N ARG A 124 -11.60 -7.12 -8.60
CA ARG A 124 -10.38 -6.33 -8.34
C ARG A 124 -9.89 -6.46 -6.89
N ASP A 125 -10.83 -6.49 -5.93
CA ASP A 125 -10.50 -6.59 -4.50
C ASP A 125 -9.98 -7.97 -4.11
N GLU A 126 -10.50 -9.04 -4.71
CA GLU A 126 -10.02 -10.42 -4.51
C GLU A 126 -8.63 -10.61 -5.11
N LEU A 127 -8.41 -10.10 -6.34
CA LEU A 127 -7.09 -10.05 -6.97
C LEU A 127 -6.08 -9.29 -6.09
N HIS A 128 -6.44 -8.11 -5.59
CA HIS A 128 -5.56 -7.32 -4.71
C HIS A 128 -5.25 -8.06 -3.38
N LYS A 129 -6.23 -8.73 -2.77
CA LYS A 129 -6.00 -9.58 -1.57
C LYS A 129 -5.00 -10.71 -1.88
N TRP A 130 -5.18 -11.41 -3.00
CA TRP A 130 -4.31 -12.53 -3.38
C TRP A 130 -2.90 -12.08 -3.77
N LEU A 131 -2.76 -11.00 -4.54
CA LEU A 131 -1.46 -10.40 -4.87
C LEU A 131 -0.72 -9.92 -3.61
N ARG A 132 -1.44 -9.42 -2.60
CA ARG A 132 -0.87 -9.06 -1.29
C ARG A 132 -0.42 -10.28 -0.50
N LYS A 133 -1.24 -11.35 -0.45
CA LYS A 133 -0.87 -12.64 0.17
C LYS A 133 0.41 -13.21 -0.47
N ASN A 134 0.55 -13.10 -1.78
CA ASN A 134 1.66 -13.66 -2.56
C ASN A 134 2.83 -12.67 -2.79
N GLY A 135 2.94 -11.59 -1.99
CA GLY A 135 4.14 -10.75 -1.97
C GLY A 135 4.43 -9.95 -3.25
N TYR A 136 3.42 -9.68 -4.09
CA TYR A 136 3.56 -8.83 -5.28
C TYR A 136 3.64 -7.33 -4.95
N PHE A 137 3.24 -6.91 -3.75
CA PHE A 137 3.45 -5.55 -3.26
C PHE A 137 4.79 -5.45 -2.53
N GLU A 138 5.44 -4.30 -2.60
CA GLU A 138 6.68 -4.06 -1.85
C GLU A 138 6.44 -4.25 -0.35
N ILE A 139 7.13 -5.22 0.25
CA ILE A 139 7.41 -5.19 1.69
C ILE A 139 8.28 -3.96 1.92
N GLN A 140 7.91 -3.08 2.86
CA GLN A 140 8.71 -1.91 3.23
C GLN A 140 9.97 -2.35 3.97
N GLN A 141 10.97 -2.81 3.21
CA GLN A 141 12.30 -3.10 3.72
C GLN A 141 13.00 -1.78 4.03
N GLN A 142 13.31 -1.56 5.30
CA GLN A 142 14.13 -0.43 5.74
C GLN A 142 15.53 -0.62 5.16
N ASN A 143 15.93 0.26 4.23
CA ASN A 143 17.15 0.09 3.46
C ASN A 143 18.39 0.12 4.36
N ILE A 144 19.14 -0.99 4.36
CA ILE A 144 20.42 -1.10 5.07
C ILE A 144 21.46 -0.29 4.26
N ILE A 145 21.78 0.91 4.74
CA ILE A 145 22.84 1.74 4.15
C ILE A 145 24.14 1.51 4.93
N ASN A 146 25.11 0.85 4.29
CA ASN A 146 26.47 0.77 4.82
C ASN A 146 27.12 2.16 4.78
N VAL A 147 27.30 2.79 5.94
CA VAL A 147 28.09 4.02 6.09
C VAL A 147 29.28 3.73 7.00
N GLN A 148 30.48 4.12 6.57
CA GLN A 148 31.70 3.86 7.32
C GLN A 148 31.77 4.71 8.59
N GLN A 149 32.16 4.09 9.70
CA GLN A 149 32.16 4.71 11.03
C GLN A 149 33.32 5.70 11.19
N THR A 150 33.03 7.00 11.29
CA THR A 150 33.94 7.98 11.91
C THR A 150 33.81 7.89 13.42
N VAL A 151 34.85 7.35 14.08
CA VAL A 151 34.84 7.05 15.52
C VAL A 151 34.84 8.33 16.36
N TYR A 152 33.95 8.38 17.35
CA TYR A 152 34.10 9.21 18.56
C TYR A 152 34.13 8.27 19.77
N GLN A 153 35.09 8.47 20.68
CA GLN A 153 35.34 7.59 21.83
C GLN A 153 34.87 8.22 23.14
N GLN A 154 34.12 7.47 23.95
CA GLN A 154 34.12 7.40 25.44
C GLN A 154 32.82 6.73 25.96
N PRO A 155 32.81 6.07 27.13
CA PRO A 155 33.71 4.99 27.58
C PRO A 155 32.94 3.76 28.14
N GLU A 156 33.60 2.60 28.30
CA GLU A 156 33.07 1.34 28.86
C GLU A 156 32.93 1.39 30.43
N LEU A 157 32.31 0.48 31.20
CA LEU A 157 31.90 -0.96 31.19
C LEU A 157 30.59 -1.10 32.07
N ILE A 158 29.84 -2.19 32.32
CA ILE A 158 29.62 -3.61 31.91
C ILE A 158 28.19 -3.98 32.45
N ASP A 159 27.26 -4.66 31.76
CA ASP A 159 27.07 -6.11 31.48
C ASP A 159 26.83 -7.00 32.74
N HIS A 160 25.88 -7.94 32.87
CA HIS A 160 24.91 -8.57 31.94
C HIS A 160 23.51 -8.75 32.60
N ASN A 161 22.42 -8.55 31.85
CA ASN A 161 21.31 -9.52 31.65
C ASN A 161 20.02 -8.90 31.06
N ASN A 162 19.47 -9.57 30.04
CA ASN A 162 18.09 -9.51 29.53
C ASN A 162 17.56 -8.20 28.89
N ILE A 163 17.18 -8.34 27.61
CA ILE A 163 16.38 -7.40 26.79
C ILE A 163 17.06 -6.05 26.56
N ILE A 164 17.80 -5.94 25.46
CA ILE A 164 18.10 -4.66 24.82
C ILE A 164 16.78 -4.12 24.24
N LEU A 165 16.14 -3.21 24.97
CA LEU A 165 15.22 -2.26 24.36
C LEU A 165 16.04 -1.40 23.41
N LEU A 166 15.71 -1.42 22.11
CA LEU A 166 16.28 -0.48 21.16
C LEU A 166 15.91 0.95 21.59
N PRO A 167 16.82 1.92 21.53
CA PRO A 167 16.47 3.32 21.78
C PRO A 167 15.37 3.75 20.79
N GLU A 168 14.42 4.56 21.28
CA GLU A 168 13.25 4.93 20.49
C GLU A 168 13.65 5.61 19.17
N PRO A 169 13.01 5.26 18.04
CA PRO A 169 13.36 5.85 16.75
C PRO A 169 12.87 7.30 16.69
N THR A 170 13.79 8.26 16.93
CA THR A 170 13.53 9.70 16.87
C THR A 170 13.28 10.18 15.43
N TYR A 171 12.17 9.77 14.84
CA TYR A 171 11.72 10.22 13.52
C TYR A 171 11.15 11.64 13.64
N THR A 172 11.99 12.65 13.37
CA THR A 172 11.55 14.03 13.31
C THR A 172 11.01 14.40 11.92
N THR A 173 10.16 15.41 11.89
CA THR A 173 9.70 16.11 10.69
C THR A 173 9.58 17.59 11.05
N PRO A 174 9.60 18.54 10.10
CA PRO A 174 9.46 19.96 10.43
C PRO A 174 8.21 20.28 11.26
N ALA A 175 7.10 19.55 11.06
CA ALA A 175 5.90 19.68 11.88
C ALA A 175 6.06 19.14 13.32
N LEU A 176 6.81 18.05 13.51
CA LEU A 176 7.14 17.51 14.85
C LEU A 176 8.18 18.40 15.55
N GLU A 177 9.11 18.98 14.82
CA GLU A 177 10.10 19.92 15.33
C GLU A 177 9.44 21.22 15.77
N ALA A 178 8.49 21.75 14.99
CA ALA A 178 7.65 22.88 15.39
C ALA A 178 6.78 22.57 16.63
N ILE A 179 6.21 21.35 16.72
CA ILE A 179 5.50 20.88 17.92
C ILE A 179 6.43 20.85 19.14
N GLN A 180 7.63 20.31 19.00
CA GLN A 180 8.61 20.21 20.09
C GLN A 180 9.13 21.59 20.50
N GLY A 181 9.38 22.49 19.54
CA GLY A 181 9.75 23.88 19.79
C GLY A 181 8.68 24.63 20.58
N VAL A 182 7.41 24.54 20.15
CA VAL A 182 6.27 25.13 20.87
C VAL A 182 6.12 24.55 22.28
N VAL A 183 6.34 23.23 22.47
CA VAL A 183 6.33 22.61 23.80
C VAL A 183 7.46 23.14 24.68
N ASN A 184 8.69 23.20 24.16
CA ASN A 184 9.87 23.65 24.90
C ASN A 184 9.80 25.14 25.28
N GLU A 185 9.26 26.00 24.40
CA GLU A 185 9.17 27.44 24.66
C GLU A 185 7.97 27.80 25.56
N PHE A 186 6.79 27.21 25.30
CA PHE A 186 5.53 27.69 25.88
C PHE A 186 4.85 26.75 26.90
N TRP A 187 5.24 25.47 26.99
CA TRP A 187 4.50 24.47 27.79
C TRP A 187 5.33 23.66 28.77
N ILE A 188 6.64 23.48 28.57
CA ILE A 188 7.52 22.71 29.48
C ILE A 188 7.63 23.36 30.88
N SER A 189 7.43 24.67 30.95
CA SER A 189 7.48 25.50 32.16
C SER A 189 6.09 25.89 32.70
N TYR A 190 5.01 25.51 32.00
CA TYR A 190 3.64 25.89 32.34
C TYR A 190 3.05 24.94 33.40
N ASP A 191 3.09 25.36 34.66
CA ASP A 191 2.35 24.71 35.75
C ASP A 191 0.86 25.13 35.69
N PRO A 192 -0.07 24.20 35.44
CA PRO A 192 -1.48 24.49 35.24
C PRO A 192 -2.31 24.54 36.54
N ASP A 193 -1.68 24.34 37.70
CA ASP A 193 -2.26 24.53 39.03
C ASP A 193 -1.62 25.72 39.77
N SER A 194 -0.48 26.22 39.29
CA SER A 194 -0.08 27.61 39.49
C SER A 194 -1.08 28.57 38.83
N ASN A 195 -1.21 29.79 39.36
CA ASN A 195 -2.08 30.84 38.79
C ASN A 195 -1.50 31.52 37.52
N GLN A 196 -0.63 30.84 36.76
CA GLN A 196 -0.06 31.39 35.54
C GLN A 196 -1.10 31.48 34.41
N PRO A 197 -1.21 32.61 33.69
CA PRO A 197 -2.07 32.72 32.52
C PRO A 197 -1.50 31.88 31.36
N PRO A 198 -2.30 31.03 30.71
CA PRO A 198 -1.80 30.22 29.59
C PRO A 198 -1.42 31.11 28.37
N PRO A 199 -0.43 30.69 27.57
CA PRO A 199 0.05 31.46 26.43
C PRO A 199 -1.06 31.67 25.39
N LYS A 200 -1.18 32.89 24.86
CA LYS A 200 -2.21 33.28 23.87
C LYS A 200 -1.93 32.63 22.51
N GLN A 201 -2.96 32.14 21.83
CA GLN A 201 -2.84 31.50 20.51
C GLN A 201 -2.19 32.43 19.47
N SER A 202 -2.47 33.73 19.51
CA SER A 202 -1.81 34.72 18.64
C SER A 202 -0.29 34.74 18.81
N THR A 203 0.20 34.66 20.04
CA THR A 203 1.64 34.68 20.36
C THR A 203 2.31 33.40 19.89
N VAL A 204 1.69 32.24 20.11
CA VAL A 204 2.20 30.95 19.64
C VAL A 204 2.24 30.89 18.11
N LYS A 205 1.18 31.37 17.42
CA LYS A 205 1.15 31.45 15.94
C LYS A 205 2.30 32.30 15.37
N SER A 206 2.47 33.52 15.87
CA SER A 206 3.55 34.41 15.40
C SER A 206 4.94 33.82 15.63
N TRP A 207 5.16 33.15 16.76
CA TRP A 207 6.43 32.47 17.04
C TRP A 207 6.70 31.32 16.07
N ILE A 208 5.70 30.49 15.75
CA ILE A 208 5.83 29.42 14.74
C ILE A 208 6.18 30.01 13.37
N ALA A 209 5.51 31.08 12.94
CA ALA A 209 5.76 31.74 11.66
C ALA A 209 7.19 32.31 11.54
N GLU A 210 7.76 32.79 12.65
CA GLU A 210 9.12 33.32 12.73
C GLU A 210 10.20 32.22 12.73
N HIS A 211 9.95 31.10 13.41
CA HIS A 211 10.95 30.04 13.65
C HIS A 211 10.87 28.85 12.66
N TYR A 212 9.70 28.66 12.02
CA TYR A 212 9.42 27.57 11.08
C TYR A 212 8.71 28.10 9.82
N PRO A 213 9.40 28.81 8.90
CA PRO A 213 8.78 29.47 7.75
C PRO A 213 8.06 28.50 6.78
N GLU A 214 8.49 27.24 6.72
CA GLU A 214 7.82 26.17 5.98
C GLU A 214 6.45 25.76 6.59
N MET A 215 6.13 26.26 7.78
CA MET A 215 4.84 26.16 8.46
C MET A 215 4.05 27.48 8.43
N ASP A 216 4.35 28.42 7.53
CA ASP A 216 3.59 29.66 7.38
C ASP A 216 2.21 29.47 6.74
N SER A 217 1.29 28.93 7.56
CA SER A 217 -0.12 28.75 7.25
C SER A 217 -0.92 28.82 8.54
N ASP A 218 -1.86 29.77 8.62
CA ASP A 218 -2.71 29.96 9.81
C ASP A 218 -3.40 28.66 10.25
N TYR A 219 -3.80 27.82 9.30
CA TYR A 219 -4.40 26.51 9.58
C TYR A 219 -3.43 25.56 10.28
N ILE A 220 -2.19 25.46 9.79
CA ILE A 220 -1.15 24.57 10.35
C ILE A 220 -0.70 25.07 11.73
N GLN A 221 -0.44 26.38 11.85
CA GLN A 221 -0.09 27.01 13.13
C GLN A 221 -1.22 26.84 14.16
N THR A 222 -2.49 26.95 13.74
CA THR A 222 -3.66 26.64 14.58
C THR A 222 -3.69 25.17 15.00
N ALA A 223 -3.32 24.24 14.13
CA ALA A 223 -3.31 22.81 14.42
C ALA A 223 -2.20 22.45 15.44
N ILE A 224 -0.97 22.94 15.23
CA ILE A 224 0.16 22.77 16.14
C ILE A 224 -0.18 23.30 17.53
N ASP A 225 -0.64 24.56 17.62
CA ASP A 225 -1.08 25.17 18.88
C ASP A 225 -2.20 24.38 19.59
N LYS A 226 -3.19 23.87 18.84
CA LYS A 226 -4.27 23.02 19.38
C LYS A 226 -3.78 21.65 19.85
N ILE A 227 -2.70 21.11 19.29
CA ILE A 227 -2.07 19.87 19.74
C ILE A 227 -1.34 20.15 21.07
N CYS A 228 -0.37 21.08 21.06
CA CYS A 228 0.52 21.37 22.18
C CYS A 228 -0.17 21.90 23.44
N ARG A 229 -1.31 22.61 23.32
CA ARG A 229 -2.03 23.19 24.47
C ARG A 229 -2.32 22.19 25.58
N HIS A 230 -2.03 22.57 26.83
CA HIS A 230 -2.44 21.78 27.99
C HIS A 230 -3.99 21.69 28.10
N PRO A 231 -4.62 20.55 28.44
CA PRO A 231 -6.09 20.41 28.45
C PRO A 231 -6.85 21.44 29.30
N LYS A 232 -6.35 21.80 30.50
CA LYS A 232 -6.97 22.86 31.33
C LYS A 232 -7.00 24.21 30.59
N ALA A 233 -6.01 24.50 29.74
CA ALA A 233 -5.93 25.73 28.94
C ALA A 233 -6.79 25.68 27.66
N LYS A 234 -7.16 24.50 27.13
CA LYS A 234 -8.11 24.37 26.01
C LYS A 234 -9.52 24.84 26.37
N ASN A 235 -9.87 24.79 27.66
CA ASN A 235 -11.17 25.23 28.20
C ASN A 235 -11.24 26.75 28.50
N GLY A 236 -10.21 27.52 28.13
CA GLY A 236 -10.03 28.95 28.44
C GLY A 236 -11.05 29.89 27.81
N GLY A 237 -12.29 29.83 28.28
CA GLY A 237 -13.41 30.68 27.87
C GLY A 237 -14.75 30.36 28.55
N ASN A 238 -14.96 29.11 28.98
CA ASN A 238 -16.23 28.66 29.58
C ASN A 238 -16.24 28.54 31.12
N THR A 239 -15.11 28.74 31.79
CA THR A 239 -15.07 28.88 33.26
C THR A 239 -15.66 30.23 33.67
N LYS A 240 -16.98 30.30 33.80
CA LYS A 240 -17.63 31.36 34.56
C LYS A 240 -17.02 31.37 35.97
N ARG A 241 -16.35 32.47 36.33
CA ARG A 241 -16.08 32.78 37.74
C ARG A 241 -17.42 33.06 38.39
N ASN A 242 -17.96 32.08 39.10
CA ASN A 242 -18.97 32.35 40.12
C ASN A 242 -18.26 33.09 41.25
N GLN A 243 -18.50 34.40 41.31
CA GLN A 243 -18.38 35.20 42.53
C GLN A 243 -19.73 35.21 43.24
#